data_AF-A0A820BUH1-F1
#
_entry.id   AF-A0A820BUH1-F1
#
_cell.length_a   1.000
_cell.length_b   1.000
_cell.length_c   1.000
_cell.angle_alpha   90.00
_cell.angle_beta   90.00
_cell.angle_gamma   90.00
#
_symmetry.space_group_name_H-M   'P 1'
#
loop_
_entity.id
_entity.type
_entity.pdbx_description
1 polymer ?
#
loop_
_entity_poly.entity_id
_entity_poly.type
_entity_poly.pdbx_seq_one_letter_code
_entity_poly.pdbx_strand_id
1 'polypeptide(L)'
;MATRSKVNVMSQPLRKLALVIGIGDYESGEKLNNTQKDARDMSLKLDRMGFISDGPKLDLTCKEMETALVNFKYSIREGDIVLFYFSGHGTQWE
;
A
#
# COMPACT_ATOMS: atom_id res chain seq x y z
N MET A 1 -39.49 -23.41 20.71
CA MET A 1 -38.92 -22.38 21.61
C MET A 1 -37.52 -22.06 21.11
N ALA A 2 -37.40 -21.02 20.27
CA ALA A 2 -36.19 -20.72 19.51
C ALA A 2 -35.31 -19.73 20.27
N THR A 3 -34.13 -20.16 20.72
CA THR A 3 -33.08 -19.26 21.23
C THR A 3 -32.18 -18.87 20.07
N ARG A 4 -32.50 -17.71 19.46
CA ARG A 4 -31.62 -17.07 18.47
C ARG A 4 -30.45 -16.44 19.23
N SER A 5 -29.32 -17.13 19.29
CA SER A 5 -28.07 -16.61 19.86
C SER A 5 -27.71 -15.30 19.19
N LYS A 6 -27.70 -14.20 19.96
CA LYS A 6 -27.19 -12.91 19.51
C LYS A 6 -25.68 -13.05 19.33
N VAL A 7 -25.22 -13.11 18.08
CA VAL A 7 -23.80 -12.93 17.77
C VAL A 7 -23.46 -11.49 18.14
N ASN A 8 -22.70 -11.32 19.23
CA ASN A 8 -22.13 -10.04 19.59
C ASN A 8 -20.93 -9.79 18.67
N VAL A 9 -21.17 -9.20 17.49
CA VAL A 9 -20.10 -8.72 16.62
C VAL A 9 -19.54 -7.46 17.26
N MET A 10 -18.59 -7.63 18.18
CA MET A 10 -17.71 -6.53 18.57
C MET A 10 -16.91 -6.17 17.32
N SER A 11 -17.34 -5.12 16.60
CA SER A 11 -16.60 -4.60 15.45
C SER A 11 -15.26 -4.10 15.96
N GLN A 12 -14.20 -4.91 15.78
CA GLN A 12 -12.84 -4.42 15.86
C GLN A 12 -12.72 -3.26 14.85
N PRO A 13 -12.06 -2.14 15.19
CA PRO A 13 -11.85 -1.06 14.23
C PRO A 13 -11.12 -1.62 13.00
N LEU A 14 -11.67 -1.40 11.81
CA LEU A 14 -11.09 -1.85 10.55
C LEU A 14 -9.68 -1.28 10.42
N ARG A 15 -8.65 -2.13 10.35
CA ARG A 15 -7.28 -1.66 10.16
C ARG A 15 -7.17 -1.13 8.73
N LYS A 16 -6.55 0.03 8.58
CA LYS A 16 -6.23 0.58 7.28
C LYS A 16 -4.76 0.30 7.02
N LEU A 17 -4.42 -0.39 5.95
CA LEU A 17 -3.06 -0.75 5.58
C LEU A 17 -2.69 -0.06 4.26
N ALA A 18 -1.49 0.51 4.17
CA ALA A 18 -1.00 1.12 2.95
C ALA A 18 0.38 0.61 2.57
N LEU A 19 0.57 0.39 1.26
CA LEU A 19 1.87 0.22 0.63
C LEU A 19 2.03 1.35 -0.40
N VAL A 20 3.12 2.11 -0.26
CA VAL A 20 3.40 3.29 -1.08
C VAL A 20 4.76 3.10 -1.74
N ILE A 21 4.79 3.14 -3.07
CA ILE A 21 6.00 2.94 -3.87
C ILE A 21 6.21 4.12 -4.82
N GLY A 22 7.42 4.65 -4.87
CA GLY A 22 7.83 5.67 -5.84
C GLY A 22 9.11 5.27 -6.55
N ILE A 23 9.09 5.14 -7.87
CA ILE A 23 10.28 4.79 -8.67
C ILE A 23 10.50 5.92 -9.68
N GLY A 24 11.68 6.53 -9.65
CA GLY A 24 12.08 7.61 -10.54
C GLY A 24 13.49 7.45 -11.09
N ASP A 25 14.37 6.73 -10.38
CA ASP A 25 15.75 6.49 -10.78
C ASP A 25 15.90 5.19 -11.59
N TYR A 26 15.27 5.15 -12.77
CA TYR A 26 15.37 4.00 -13.66
C TYR A 26 16.76 3.92 -14.31
N GLU A 27 17.32 2.71 -14.38
CA GLU A 27 18.62 2.45 -15.05
C GLU A 27 18.57 2.76 -16.56
N SER A 28 17.39 2.70 -17.17
CA SER A 28 17.17 2.97 -18.59
C SER A 28 15.92 3.82 -18.79
N GLY A 29 15.98 4.74 -19.76
CA GLY A 29 14.88 5.67 -20.07
C GLY A 29 15.01 7.02 -19.35
N GLU A 30 13.93 7.81 -19.39
CA GLU A 30 13.87 9.12 -18.72
C GLU A 30 13.65 8.94 -17.21
N LYS A 31 14.43 9.66 -16.40
CA LYS A 31 14.27 9.68 -14.95
C LYS A 31 13.11 10.59 -14.56
N LEU A 32 12.31 10.16 -13.59
CA LEU A 32 11.18 10.94 -13.10
C LEU A 32 11.55 11.61 -11.78
N ASN A 33 11.72 12.94 -11.80
CA ASN A 33 12.19 13.70 -10.62
C ASN A 33 11.14 13.82 -9.50
N ASN A 34 9.85 13.70 -9.82
CA ASN A 34 8.76 13.99 -8.88
C ASN A 34 8.22 12.76 -8.15
N THR A 35 8.47 11.55 -8.66
CA THR A 35 7.85 10.32 -8.13
C THR A 35 8.22 10.04 -6.68
N GLN A 36 9.47 10.26 -6.29
CA GLN A 36 9.87 10.14 -4.89
C GLN A 36 9.14 11.14 -3.98
N LYS A 37 8.95 12.38 -4.46
CA LYS A 37 8.22 13.41 -3.72
C LYS A 37 6.74 13.02 -3.57
N ASP A 38 6.13 12.56 -4.65
CA ASP A 38 4.72 12.15 -4.65
C ASP A 38 4.48 10.97 -3.70
N ALA A 39 5.35 9.96 -3.72
CA ALA A 39 5.30 8.84 -2.78
C ALA A 39 5.45 9.29 -1.32
N ARG A 40 6.37 10.22 -1.02
CA ARG A 40 6.51 10.79 0.33
C ARG A 40 5.26 11.55 0.77
N ASP A 41 4.73 12.41 -0.10
CA ASP A 41 3.52 13.20 0.17
C ASP A 41 2.31 12.30 0.40
N MET A 42 2.18 11.22 -0.37
CA MET A 42 1.10 10.24 -0.21
C MET A 42 1.23 9.42 1.06
N SER A 43 2.43 8.96 1.40
CA SER A 43 2.67 8.25 2.67
C SER A 43 2.26 9.11 3.87
N LEU A 44 2.64 10.40 3.89
CA LEU A 44 2.27 11.33 4.97
C LEU A 44 0.76 11.64 5.02
N LYS A 45 0.06 11.62 3.89
CA LYS A 45 -1.40 11.81 3.86
C LYS A 45 -2.13 10.58 4.39
N LEU A 46 -1.69 9.39 3.97
CA LEU A 46 -2.27 8.11 4.38
C LEU A 46 -2.07 7.87 5.88
N ASP A 47 -0.88 8.16 6.39
CA ASP A 47 -0.59 8.12 7.83
C ASP A 47 -1.56 9.00 8.62
N ARG A 48 -1.76 10.26 8.19
CA ARG A 48 -2.75 11.19 8.78
C ARG A 48 -4.21 10.71 8.69
N MET A 49 -4.52 9.82 7.75
CA MET A 49 -5.85 9.20 7.59
C MET A 49 -6.01 7.90 8.39
N GLY A 50 -4.98 7.50 9.15
CA GLY A 50 -4.93 6.31 9.99
C GLY A 50 -4.55 5.04 9.24
N PHE A 51 -3.93 5.14 8.05
CA PHE A 51 -3.32 3.99 7.40
C PHE A 51 -1.97 3.65 8.02
N ILE A 52 -1.80 2.37 8.34
CA ILE A 52 -0.54 1.79 8.80
C ILE A 52 0.30 1.47 7.56
N SER A 53 1.50 2.04 7.48
CA SER A 53 2.47 1.76 6.41
C SER A 53 3.90 1.82 6.96
N ASP A 54 4.83 1.10 6.34
CA ASP A 54 6.26 1.15 6.67
C ASP A 54 6.98 2.35 6.01
N GLY A 55 6.25 3.42 5.69
CA GLY A 55 6.75 4.55 4.90
C GLY A 55 6.81 4.28 3.39
N PRO A 56 7.22 5.28 2.59
CA PRO A 56 7.35 5.12 1.14
C PRO A 56 8.58 4.28 0.80
N LYS A 57 8.43 3.32 -0.09
CA LYS A 57 9.54 2.55 -0.66
C LYS A 57 9.97 3.20 -1.97
N LEU A 58 11.24 3.54 -2.10
CA LEU A 58 11.75 4.37 -3.19
C LEU A 58 12.76 3.62 -4.04
N ASP A 59 12.69 3.80 -5.37
CA ASP A 59 13.65 3.29 -6.36
C ASP A 59 14.02 1.82 -6.16
N LEU A 60 12.99 1.01 -5.84
CA LEU A 60 13.15 -0.42 -5.68
C LEU A 60 13.53 -1.07 -7.02
N THR A 61 14.44 -2.03 -6.95
CA THR A 61 14.60 -3.00 -8.04
C THR A 61 13.33 -3.86 -8.20
N CYS A 62 13.18 -4.52 -9.35
CA CYS A 62 12.04 -5.42 -9.59
C CYS A 62 11.88 -6.47 -8.48
N LYS A 63 12.99 -7.09 -8.06
CA LYS A 63 13.02 -8.12 -7.00
C LYS A 63 12.59 -7.56 -5.63
N GLU A 64 13.00 -6.34 -5.30
CA GLU A 64 12.59 -5.70 -4.05
C GLU A 64 11.11 -5.29 -4.08
N MET A 65 10.60 -4.86 -5.24
CA MET A 65 9.18 -4.56 -5.43
C MET A 65 8.33 -5.82 -5.27
N GLU A 66 8.72 -6.94 -5.89
CA GLU A 66 8.06 -8.24 -5.71
C GLU A 66 8.03 -8.65 -4.22
N THR A 67 9.17 -8.53 -3.55
CA THR A 67 9.28 -8.84 -2.11
C THR A 67 8.38 -7.94 -1.27
N ALA A 68 8.33 -6.64 -1.56
CA ALA A 68 7.48 -5.68 -0.87
C ALA A 68 5.99 -6.00 -1.05
N LEU A 69 5.57 -6.38 -2.26
CA LEU A 69 4.20 -6.77 -2.57
C LEU A 69 3.81 -8.06 -1.83
N VAL A 70 4.70 -9.06 -1.81
CA VAL A 70 4.47 -10.32 -1.10
C VAL A 70 4.34 -10.10 0.40
N ASN A 71 5.27 -9.34 1.00
CA ASN A 71 5.22 -9.03 2.43
C ASN A 71 3.95 -8.23 2.80
N PHE A 72 3.57 -7.26 1.97
CA PHE A 72 2.35 -6.51 2.17
C PHE A 72 1.12 -7.40 2.09
N LYS A 73 1.04 -8.29 1.10
CA LYS A 73 -0.03 -9.29 0.98
C LYS A 73 -0.17 -10.15 2.24
N TYR A 74 0.94 -10.61 2.82
CA TYR A 74 0.91 -11.40 4.06
C TYR A 74 0.50 -10.60 5.32
N SER A 75 0.59 -9.27 5.28
CA SER A 75 0.14 -8.41 6.39
C SER A 75 -1.37 -8.22 6.44
N ILE A 76 -2.06 -8.46 5.31
CA ILE A 76 -3.51 -8.26 5.13
C ILE A 76 -4.29 -9.39 5.82
N ARG A 77 -5.35 -9.01 6.51
CA ARG A 77 -6.32 -9.88 7.17
C ARG A 77 -7.73 -9.57 6.68
N GLU A 78 -8.64 -10.50 6.91
CA GLU A 78 -10.06 -10.29 6.61
C GLU A 78 -10.58 -9.05 7.35
N GLY A 79 -11.27 -8.17 6.62
CA GLY A 79 -11.78 -6.91 7.14
C GLY A 79 -10.80 -5.72 7.09
N ASP A 80 -9.57 -5.89 6.62
CA ASP A 80 -8.69 -4.74 6.42
C ASP A 80 -9.13 -3.87 5.23
N ILE A 81 -8.99 -2.56 5.38
CA ILE A 81 -9.03 -1.61 4.27
C ILE A 81 -7.61 -1.47 3.75
N VAL A 82 -7.37 -1.84 2.50
CA VAL A 82 -6.03 -1.89 1.91
C VAL A 82 -5.92 -0.87 0.79
N LEU A 83 -4.85 -0.08 0.80
CA LEU A 83 -4.52 0.84 -0.29
C LEU A 83 -3.10 0.58 -0.80
N PHE A 84 -2.97 0.47 -2.11
CA PHE A 84 -1.68 0.45 -2.79
C PHE A 84 -1.54 1.72 -3.61
N TYR A 85 -0.44 2.44 -3.43
CA TYR A 85 -0.10 3.63 -4.21
C TYR A 85 1.24 3.41 -4.92
N PHE A 86 1.27 3.75 -6.21
CA PHE A 86 2.45 3.69 -7.04
C PHE A 86 2.60 4.98 -7.85
N SER A 87 3.81 5.53 -7.89
CA SER A 87 4.20 6.63 -8.78
C SER A 87 5.50 6.26 -9.50
N GLY A 88 5.44 6.12 -10.83
CA GLY A 88 6.56 5.68 -11.67
C GLY A 88 6.14 5.49 -13.12
N HIS A 89 7.05 4.96 -13.94
CA HIS A 89 6.71 4.51 -15.29
C HIS A 89 5.76 3.32 -15.22
N GLY A 90 4.68 3.40 -15.98
CA GLY A 90 3.71 2.32 -16.16
C GLY A 90 3.44 2.15 -17.65
N THR A 91 3.42 0.91 -18.11
CA THR A 91 3.09 0.54 -19.49
C THR A 91 1.88 -0.37 -19.46
N GLN A 92 0.95 -0.13 -20.38
CA GLN A 92 -0.20 -0.99 -20.61
C GLN A 92 -0.11 -1.51 -22.04
N TRP A 93 -0.31 -2.82 -22.20
CA TRP A 93 -0.47 -3.46 -23.50
C TRP A 93 -1.90 -4.00 -23.59
N GLU A 94 -2.57 -3.71 -24.71
CA GLU A 94 -3.90 -4.25 -25.05
C GLU A 94 -3.79 -5.51 -25.91
#